data_AF-A0A6G3WTU8-F1
#
_entry.id   AF-A0A6G3WTU8-F1
#
_cell.length_a   1.000
_cell.length_b   1.000
_cell.length_c   1.000
_cell.angle_alpha   90.00
_cell.angle_beta   90.00
_cell.angle_gamma   90.00
#
_symmetry.space_group_name_H-M   'P 1'
#
loop_
_entity.id
_entity.type
_entity.pdbx_description
1 polymer ?
#
loop_
_entity_poly.entity_id
_entity_poly.type
_entity_poly.pdbx_seq_one_letter_code
_entity_poly.pdbx_strand_id
1 'polypeptide(L)'
;GFDCPGCAWPDDTKGLHLDICENGIKHVTWEMTRKRVGREFFAAHSVTELSGWSDYDLENQGRLTEPMAYDPASDHYVPISWKDAFEVVGSALRGLDSPHRAAFYTSG
;
A
#
# COMPACT_ATOMS: atom_id res chain seq x y z
N GLY A 1 15.67 8.14 21.11
CA GLY A 1 14.86 9.09 20.32
C GLY A 1 13.68 8.36 19.72
N PHE A 2 12.76 9.08 19.10
CA PHE A 2 11.80 8.51 18.15
C PHE A 2 12.39 8.66 16.75
N ASP A 3 12.50 7.55 16.03
CA ASP A 3 12.94 7.49 14.65
C ASP A 3 11.72 7.29 13.75
N CYS A 4 11.61 8.10 12.71
CA CYS A 4 10.46 8.11 11.84
C CYS A 4 10.61 7.02 10.75
N PRO A 5 9.65 6.08 10.61
CA PRO A 5 9.79 4.88 9.75
C PRO A 5 9.70 5.14 8.22
N GLY A 6 10.15 6.30 7.75
CA GLY A 6 10.19 6.67 6.33
C GLY A 6 11.22 7.77 6.03
N CYS A 7 12.24 7.92 6.88
CA CYS A 7 13.31 8.88 6.63
C CYS A 7 14.37 8.22 5.71
N ALA A 8 14.44 8.69 4.46
CA ALA A 8 15.49 8.29 3.52
C ALA A 8 16.86 8.92 3.81
N TRP A 9 17.00 9.66 4.93
CA TRP A 9 18.20 10.42 5.28
C TRP A 9 18.96 9.78 6.45
N PRO A 10 20.30 9.92 6.51
CA PRO A 10 21.10 9.34 7.59
C PRO A 10 20.77 9.96 8.95
N ASP A 11 20.66 9.10 9.96
CA ASP A 11 20.40 9.52 11.34
C ASP A 11 21.48 10.45 11.90
N ASP A 12 21.08 11.47 12.66
CA ASP A 12 22.02 12.21 13.51
C ASP A 12 22.39 11.38 14.74
N THR A 13 23.63 10.88 14.75
CA THR A 13 24.18 10.09 15.86
C THR A 13 24.53 10.91 17.11
N LYS A 14 24.36 12.24 17.08
CA LYS A 14 24.79 13.16 18.16
C LYS A 14 23.72 13.52 19.20
N GLY A 15 22.71 12.67 19.37
CA GLY A 15 21.82 12.73 20.54
C GLY A 15 20.59 13.61 20.36
N LEU A 16 20.06 13.73 19.14
CA LEU A 16 18.73 14.29 18.93
C LEU A 16 17.68 13.43 19.66
N HIS A 17 16.81 14.08 20.43
CA HIS A 17 15.69 13.40 21.09
C HIS A 17 14.56 13.08 20.10
N LEU A 18 14.44 13.86 19.03
CA LEU A 18 13.47 13.72 17.94
C LEU A 18 14.13 14.14 16.63
N ASP A 19 14.23 13.20 15.69
CA ASP A 19 14.78 13.43 14.35
C ASP A 19 13.67 13.12 13.33
N ILE A 20 13.09 14.16 12.74
CA ILE A 20 11.92 14.06 11.86
C ILE A 20 12.06 15.04 10.70
N CYS A 21 11.71 14.59 9.50
CA CYS A 21 11.53 15.45 8.33
C CYS A 21 10.04 15.68 8.03
N GLU A 22 9.72 16.67 7.22
CA GLU A 22 8.33 16.97 6.81
C GLU A 22 7.63 15.74 6.22
N ASN A 23 8.32 14.99 5.37
CA ASN A 23 7.77 13.77 4.78
C ASN A 23 7.51 12.70 5.83
N GLY A 24 8.42 12.54 6.80
CA GLY A 24 8.22 11.64 7.92
C GLY A 24 6.98 11.98 8.75
N ILE A 25 6.78 13.26 9.06
CA ILE A 25 5.57 13.73 9.77
C ILE A 25 4.30 13.44 8.96
N LYS A 26 4.32 13.67 7.64
CA LYS A 26 3.19 13.32 6.76
C LYS A 26 2.89 11.83 6.80
N HIS A 27 3.91 10.97 6.63
CA HIS A 27 3.75 9.51 6.68
C HIS A 27 3.14 9.05 8.00
N VAL A 28 3.67 9.49 9.14
CA VAL A 28 3.12 9.14 10.46
C VAL A 28 1.68 9.61 10.60
N THR A 29 1.35 10.81 10.13
CA THR A 29 -0.02 11.34 10.21
C THR A 29 -1.00 10.50 9.39
N TRP A 30 -0.60 10.08 8.18
CA TRP A 30 -1.40 9.18 7.34
C TRP A 30 -1.53 7.77 7.94
N GLU A 31 -0.45 7.24 8.52
CA GLU A 31 -0.45 5.94 9.20
C GLU A 31 -1.40 5.93 10.41
N MET A 32 -1.49 7.05 11.14
CA MET A 32 -2.32 7.21 12.33
C MET A 32 -3.81 7.48 12.05
N THR A 33 -4.24 7.50 10.78
CA THR A 33 -5.66 7.67 10.44
C THR A 33 -6.52 6.58 11.09
N ARG A 34 -7.73 6.95 11.53
CA ARG A 34 -8.75 5.99 11.99
C ARG A 34 -9.61 5.45 10.84
N LYS A 35 -9.54 6.07 9.66
CA LYS A 35 -10.29 5.63 8.49
C LYS A 35 -9.78 4.28 8.01
N ARG A 36 -10.70 3.42 7.59
CA ARG A 36 -10.43 2.08 7.08
C ARG A 36 -11.21 1.90 5.80
N VAL A 37 -10.54 1.36 4.79
CA VAL A 37 -11.12 1.01 3.51
C VAL A 37 -11.30 -0.49 3.50
N GLY A 38 -12.54 -0.91 3.74
CA GLY A 38 -12.97 -2.30 3.73
C GLY A 38 -13.58 -2.72 2.39
N ARG A 39 -14.00 -3.98 2.30
CA ARG A 39 -14.66 -4.56 1.13
C ARG A 39 -15.89 -3.78 0.64
N GLU A 40 -16.60 -3.10 1.53
CA GLU A 40 -17.80 -2.33 1.20
C GLU A 40 -17.47 -1.14 0.29
N PHE A 41 -16.31 -0.50 0.50
CA PHE A 41 -15.83 0.59 -0.34
C PHE A 41 -15.58 0.09 -1.77
N PHE A 42 -14.85 -1.02 -1.90
CA PHE A 42 -14.51 -1.58 -3.21
C PHE A 42 -15.70 -2.21 -3.93
N ALA A 43 -16.74 -2.64 -3.20
CA ALA A 43 -18.01 -3.04 -3.79
C ALA A 43 -18.81 -1.84 -4.32
N ALA A 44 -18.63 -0.65 -3.75
CA ALA A 44 -19.34 0.57 -4.14
C ALA A 44 -18.67 1.33 -5.31
N HIS A 45 -17.36 1.19 -5.50
CA HIS A 45 -16.58 1.93 -6.49
C HIS A 45 -15.86 0.99 -7.46
N SER A 46 -16.04 1.21 -8.76
CA SER A 46 -15.32 0.45 -9.79
C SER A 46 -13.88 0.94 -9.94
N VAL A 47 -12.99 0.11 -10.50
CA VAL A 47 -11.61 0.51 -10.75
C VAL A 47 -11.55 1.61 -11.81
N THR A 48 -12.42 1.58 -12.81
CA THR A 48 -12.54 2.67 -13.79
C THR A 48 -12.90 3.99 -13.11
N GLU A 49 -13.82 4.00 -12.14
CA GLU A 49 -14.16 5.20 -11.38
C GLU A 49 -12.96 5.70 -10.56
N LEU A 50 -12.35 4.82 -9.78
CA LEU A 50 -11.20 5.15 -8.91
C LEU A 50 -10.01 5.66 -9.72
N SER A 51 -9.82 5.20 -10.95
CA SER A 51 -8.75 5.67 -11.84
C SER A 51 -8.88 7.15 -12.24
N GLY A 52 -10.08 7.72 -12.10
CA GLY A 52 -10.34 9.14 -12.33
C GLY A 52 -10.17 10.02 -11.08
N TRP A 53 -9.94 9.43 -9.90
CA TRP A 53 -9.77 10.17 -8.66
C TRP A 53 -8.34 10.69 -8.52
N SER A 54 -8.16 11.75 -7.74
CA SER A 54 -6.82 12.24 -7.41
C SER A 54 -6.16 11.34 -6.36
N ASP A 55 -4.83 11.29 -6.34
CA ASP A 55 -4.06 10.56 -5.31
C ASP A 55 -4.47 10.99 -3.89
N TYR A 56 -4.76 12.28 -3.70
CA TYR A 56 -5.24 12.82 -2.43
C TYR A 56 -6.60 12.25 -2.04
N ASP A 57 -7.54 12.15 -2.98
CA ASP A 57 -8.89 11.64 -2.71
C ASP A 57 -8.87 10.14 -2.40
N LEU A 58 -8.00 9.38 -3.08
CA LEU A 58 -7.75 7.96 -2.82
C LEU A 58 -7.15 7.75 -1.43
N GLU A 59 -6.06 8.45 -1.10
CA GLU A 59 -5.39 8.33 0.21
C GLU A 59 -6.33 8.74 1.36
N ASN A 60 -7.18 9.73 1.14
CA ASN A 60 -8.12 10.23 2.15
C ASN A 60 -9.26 9.23 2.48
N GLN A 61 -9.42 8.14 1.74
CA GLN A 61 -10.37 7.07 2.09
C GLN A 61 -9.89 6.24 3.30
N GLY A 62 -8.57 6.18 3.51
CA GLY A 62 -7.96 5.48 4.64
C GLY A 62 -7.25 4.18 4.26
N ARG A 63 -7.02 3.32 5.25
CA ARG A 63 -6.12 2.17 5.09
C ARG A 63 -6.84 0.92 4.63
N LEU A 64 -6.25 0.23 3.65
CA LEU A 64 -6.64 -1.11 3.23
C LEU A 64 -6.49 -2.10 4.39
N THR A 65 -7.53 -2.87 4.66
CA THR A 65 -7.58 -3.78 5.82
C THR A 65 -7.45 -5.25 5.49
N GLU A 66 -7.63 -5.63 4.23
CA GLU A 66 -7.60 -7.02 3.78
C GLU A 66 -7.09 -7.13 2.33
N PRO A 67 -6.58 -8.29 1.90
CA PRO A 67 -6.15 -8.49 0.53
C PRO A 67 -7.32 -8.41 -0.45
N MET A 68 -7.07 -7.75 -1.58
CA MET A 68 -8.03 -7.60 -2.66
C MET A 68 -7.44 -8.09 -3.97
N ALA A 69 -8.28 -8.63 -4.85
CA ALA A 69 -7.93 -8.98 -6.22
C ALA A 69 -8.85 -8.25 -7.20
N TYR A 70 -8.31 -7.80 -8.32
CA TYR A 70 -9.12 -7.20 -9.37
C TYR A 70 -9.90 -8.28 -10.12
N ASP A 71 -11.21 -8.09 -10.25
CA ASP A 71 -12.07 -8.88 -11.11
C ASP A 71 -12.45 -8.08 -12.37
N PRO A 72 -11.91 -8.43 -13.56
CA PRO A 72 -12.18 -7.71 -14.79
C PRO A 72 -13.62 -7.89 -15.29
N ALA A 73 -14.36 -8.91 -14.84
CA ALA A 73 -15.74 -9.11 -15.27
C ALA A 73 -16.70 -8.11 -14.61
N SER A 74 -16.42 -7.73 -13.36
CA SER A 74 -17.18 -6.74 -12.62
C SER A 74 -16.56 -5.34 -12.67
N ASP A 75 -15.27 -5.21 -13.00
CA ASP A 75 -14.47 -3.99 -12.85
C ASP A 75 -14.32 -3.52 -11.39
N HIS A 76 -14.29 -4.48 -10.45
CA HIS A 76 -14.14 -4.19 -9.02
C HIS A 76 -12.98 -4.95 -8.39
N TYR A 77 -12.45 -4.39 -7.29
CA TYR A 77 -11.62 -5.15 -6.37
C TYR A 77 -12.50 -6.00 -5.45
N VAL A 78 -12.26 -7.30 -5.43
CA VAL A 78 -12.98 -8.27 -4.58
C VAL A 78 -12.06 -8.80 -3.47
N PRO A 79 -12.58 -9.02 -2.25
CA PRO A 79 -11.76 -9.51 -1.14
C PRO A 79 -11.36 -10.96 -1.37
N ILE A 80 -10.09 -11.26 -1.08
CA ILE A 80 -9.55 -12.62 -1.10
C ILE A 80 -8.83 -12.93 0.22
N SER A 81 -8.65 -14.22 0.53
CA SER A 81 -7.90 -14.59 1.73
C SER A 81 -6.40 -14.32 1.54
N TRP A 82 -5.67 -14.14 2.65
CA TRP A 82 -4.20 -14.07 2.61
C TRP A 82 -3.58 -15.31 1.95
N LYS A 83 -4.14 -16.49 2.18
CA LYS A 83 -3.68 -17.73 1.54
C LYS A 83 -3.81 -17.63 0.01
N ASP A 84 -4.94 -17.16 -0.48
CA ASP A 84 -5.18 -17.01 -1.92
C ASP A 84 -4.29 -15.91 -2.52
N ALA A 85 -4.06 -14.82 -1.79
CA ALA A 85 -3.15 -13.76 -2.23
C ALA A 85 -1.71 -14.28 -2.43
N PHE A 86 -1.20 -15.06 -1.48
CA PHE A 86 0.10 -15.71 -1.62
C PHE A 86 0.12 -16.75 -2.75
N GLU A 87 -0.98 -17.47 -2.97
CA GLU A 87 -1.07 -18.43 -4.07
C GLU A 87 -1.06 -17.74 -5.44
N VAL A 88 -1.79 -16.63 -5.60
CA VAL A 88 -1.79 -15.82 -6.83
C VAL A 88 -0.39 -15.32 -7.15
N VAL A 89 0.28 -14.67 -6.19
CA VAL A 89 1.65 -14.16 -6.38
C VAL A 89 2.62 -15.30 -6.64
N GLY A 90 2.55 -16.37 -5.84
CA GLY A 90 3.45 -17.52 -5.95
C GLY A 90 3.30 -18.26 -7.28
N SER A 91 2.07 -18.45 -7.76
CA SER A 91 1.81 -19.08 -9.04
C SER A 91 2.27 -18.22 -10.22
N ALA A 92 2.07 -16.91 -10.17
CA ALA A 92 2.57 -15.99 -11.19
C ALA A 92 4.12 -16.03 -11.26
N LEU A 93 4.81 -16.00 -10.12
CA LEU A 93 6.27 -16.05 -10.08
C LEU A 93 6.83 -17.40 -10.55
N ARG A 94 6.23 -18.52 -10.15
CA ARG A 94 6.63 -19.87 -10.61
C ARG A 94 6.35 -20.12 -12.08
N GLY A 95 5.39 -19.40 -12.66
CA GLY A 95 5.03 -19.49 -14.08
C GLY A 95 5.97 -18.73 -15.02
N LEU A 96 6.97 -18.02 -14.51
CA LEU A 96 7.94 -17.31 -15.35
C LEU A 96 8.93 -18.30 -16.00
N ASP A 97 9.22 -18.11 -17.29
CA ASP A 97 10.22 -18.93 -18.02
C ASP A 97 11.64 -18.80 -17.46
N SER A 98 11.91 -17.73 -16.70
CA SER A 98 13.21 -17.44 -16.11
C SER A 98 13.06 -16.50 -14.92
N PRO A 99 13.87 -16.68 -13.85
CA PRO A 99 13.89 -15.76 -12.72
C PRO A 99 14.28 -14.32 -13.10
N HIS A 100 14.96 -14.10 -14.22
CA HIS A 100 15.33 -12.76 -14.72
C HIS A 100 14.16 -11.96 -15.30
N ARG A 101 12.95 -12.53 -15.32
CA ARG A 101 11.72 -11.84 -15.74
C ARG A 101 10.93 -11.25 -14.56
N ALA A 102 11.42 -11.39 -13.33
CA ALA A 102 10.86 -10.74 -12.16
C ALA A 102 11.65 -9.46 -11.82
N ALA A 103 10.93 -8.40 -11.49
CA ALA A 103 11.50 -7.15 -10.97
C ALA A 103 10.82 -6.80 -9.65
N PHE A 104 11.61 -6.35 -8.68
CA PHE A 104 11.12 -5.93 -7.37
C PHE A 104 11.51 -4.46 -7.17
N TYR A 105 10.55 -3.62 -6.82
CA TYR A 105 10.74 -2.21 -6.53
C TYR A 105 10.29 -1.94 -5.09
N THR A 106 11.21 -1.37 -4.30
CA THR A 106 10.98 -1.05 -2.89
C THR A 106 11.34 0.42 -2.64
N SER A 107 10.63 1.07 -1.72
CA SER A 107 10.94 2.42 -1.26
C SER A 107 11.55 2.39 0.16
N GLY A 108 12.36 3.40 0.47
CA GLY A 108 12.83 3.71 1.83
C GLY A 108 12.08 4.88 2.45
#